data_AF-A0A066XL24-F1
#
_entry.id   AF-A0A066XL24-F1
#
_cell.length_a   1.000
_cell.length_b   1.000
_cell.length_c   1.000
_cell.angle_alpha   90.00
_cell.angle_beta   90.00
_cell.angle_gamma   90.00
#
_symmetry.space_group_name_H-M   'P 1'
#
loop_
_entity.id
_entity.type
_entity.pdbx_description
1 polymer ?
#
loop_
_entity_poly.entity_id
_entity_poly.type
_entity_poly.pdbx_seq_one_letter_code
_entity_poly.pdbx_strand_id
1 'polypeptide(L)'
;MYEGMYYSLIYLGLGIEFKQPAIIAEALAQAATHEDGYISGLLFSSETLAEDLERRTAEMISFSAYVAGASQRPARKGKIDFFLMYVVTSSIFFSITNKQSWIAMKDRLRLVEWKGRLDLAFYAFCCCPDICSEAIIEYYDDFTEEMDWKQLYAAVNKEHDDGHVAKFIRALRNGEEAAKAYEEGIWSAYFPVKGDMWLKLARMSLGSTRGMPVELKWIIGMGFDEAWAIPDLE
;
A
#
# COMPACT_ATOMS: atom_id res chain seq x y z
N MET A 1 -10.09 15.03 8.12
CA MET A 1 -8.76 15.46 8.62
C MET A 1 -7.64 14.47 8.25
N TYR A 2 -7.91 13.17 8.06
CA TYR A 2 -6.87 12.16 7.78
C TYR A 2 -6.65 11.81 6.30
N GLU A 3 -7.61 12.09 5.40
CA GLU A 3 -7.46 11.88 3.95
C GLU A 3 -6.26 12.66 3.37
N GLY A 4 -5.99 13.88 3.85
CA GLY A 4 -4.90 14.74 3.34
C GLY A 4 -3.48 14.20 3.56
N MET A 5 -3.27 13.27 4.51
CA MET A 5 -1.92 12.78 4.82
C MET A 5 -1.36 11.89 3.71
N TYR A 6 -2.14 10.98 3.13
CA TYR A 6 -1.67 10.22 1.96
C TYR A 6 -1.69 11.05 0.69
N TYR A 7 -2.64 11.99 0.52
CA TYR A 7 -2.69 12.78 -0.71
C TYR A 7 -1.43 13.63 -0.92
N SER A 8 -0.93 14.31 0.12
CA SER A 8 0.32 15.06 0.02
C SER A 8 1.51 14.15 -0.34
N LEU A 9 1.60 12.96 0.26
CA LEU A 9 2.63 11.97 -0.06
C LEU A 9 2.50 11.41 -1.49
N ILE A 10 1.29 11.08 -1.92
CA ILE A 10 0.99 10.57 -3.26
C ILE A 10 1.32 11.65 -4.30
N TYR A 11 0.93 12.89 -4.07
CA TYR A 11 1.18 14.00 -4.98
C TYR A 11 2.68 14.28 -5.09
N LEU A 12 3.40 14.27 -3.96
CA LEU A 12 4.86 14.40 -3.96
C LEU A 12 5.48 13.28 -4.79
N GLY A 13 5.04 12.05 -4.57
CA GLY A 13 5.49 10.86 -5.30
C GLY A 13 5.26 10.95 -6.80
N LEU A 14 4.03 11.30 -7.23
CA LEU A 14 3.68 11.52 -8.63
C LEU A 14 4.49 12.66 -9.25
N GLY A 15 4.67 13.76 -8.52
CA GLY A 15 5.46 14.91 -8.94
C GLY A 15 6.92 14.54 -9.20
N ILE A 16 7.53 13.74 -8.32
CA ILE A 16 8.90 13.24 -8.50
C ILE A 16 8.96 12.25 -9.67
N GLU A 17 8.05 11.26 -9.70
CA GLU A 17 8.01 10.21 -10.72
C GLU A 17 7.90 10.80 -12.13
N PHE A 18 6.92 11.68 -12.35
CA PHE A 18 6.61 12.25 -13.66
C PHE A 18 7.32 13.58 -13.92
N LYS A 19 8.24 13.97 -13.04
CA LYS A 19 9.05 15.19 -13.15
C LYS A 19 8.17 16.43 -13.34
N GLN A 20 7.17 16.61 -12.49
CA GLN A 20 6.20 17.72 -12.52
C GLN A 20 6.44 18.67 -11.32
N PRO A 21 7.21 19.77 -11.48
CA PRO A 21 7.55 20.66 -10.36
C PRO A 21 6.35 21.34 -9.70
N ALA A 22 5.30 21.64 -10.47
CA ALA A 22 4.07 22.24 -9.93
C ALA A 22 3.38 21.30 -8.94
N ILE A 23 3.32 20.00 -9.24
CA ILE A 23 2.73 19.00 -8.35
C ILE A 23 3.59 18.81 -7.10
N ILE A 24 4.93 18.85 -7.24
CA ILE A 24 5.85 18.83 -6.08
C ILE A 24 5.57 20.04 -5.17
N ALA A 25 5.44 21.23 -5.74
CA ALA A 25 5.17 22.45 -4.97
C ALA A 25 3.81 22.39 -4.26
N GLU A 26 2.76 21.90 -4.93
CA GLU A 26 1.45 21.67 -4.33
C GLU A 26 1.52 20.68 -3.16
N ALA A 27 2.18 19.54 -3.37
CA ALA A 27 2.33 18.52 -2.34
C ALA A 27 3.05 19.04 -1.09
N LEU A 28 4.13 19.79 -1.28
CA LEU A 28 4.88 20.43 -0.19
C LEU A 28 4.04 21.50 0.52
N ALA A 29 3.25 22.27 -0.23
CA ALA A 29 2.35 23.27 0.34
C ALA A 29 1.25 22.62 1.19
N GLN A 30 0.64 21.53 0.71
CA GLN A 30 -0.32 20.74 1.48
C GLN A 30 0.31 20.24 2.79
N ALA A 31 1.49 19.64 2.72
CA ALA A 31 2.21 19.16 3.90
C ALA A 31 2.56 20.29 4.90
N ALA A 32 2.99 21.45 4.42
CA ALA A 32 3.41 22.58 5.26
C ALA A 32 2.27 23.27 6.02
N THR A 33 1.01 23.05 5.62
CA THR A 33 -0.16 23.58 6.35
C THR A 33 -0.56 22.72 7.56
N HIS A 34 0.11 21.59 7.78
CA HIS A 34 -0.13 20.70 8.91
C HIS A 34 0.95 20.89 9.99
N GLU A 35 0.54 21.03 11.25
CA GLU A 35 1.44 21.12 12.41
C GLU A 35 2.13 19.77 12.65
N ASP A 36 3.44 19.76 12.93
CA ASP A 36 4.26 18.54 13.07
C ASP A 36 4.00 17.76 14.37
N GLY A 37 3.12 18.28 15.23
CA GLY A 37 2.62 17.61 16.43
C GLY A 37 3.69 17.23 17.45
N TYR A 38 4.84 17.92 17.46
CA TYR A 38 6.02 17.60 18.30
C TYR A 38 6.65 16.22 18.05
N ILE A 39 6.25 15.51 17.00
CA ILE A 39 6.74 14.17 16.67
C ILE A 39 8.24 14.21 16.32
N SER A 40 8.69 15.31 15.73
CA SER A 40 10.09 15.55 15.37
C SER A 40 11.05 15.51 16.56
N GLY A 41 10.60 15.86 17.77
CA GLY A 41 11.44 15.85 18.98
C GLY A 41 11.53 14.50 19.70
N LEU A 42 10.58 13.59 19.48
CA LEU A 42 10.46 12.33 20.24
C LEU A 42 11.32 11.19 19.67
N LEU A 43 11.72 11.25 18.40
CA LEU A 43 12.14 10.05 17.64
C LEU A 43 13.46 10.18 16.87
N PHE A 44 14.19 11.29 17.07
CA PHE A 44 15.51 11.49 16.46
C PHE A 44 16.50 10.34 16.73
N SER A 45 16.36 9.65 17.87
CA SER A 45 17.26 8.57 18.31
C SER A 45 17.11 7.28 17.49
N SER A 46 15.93 6.99 16.92
CA SER A 46 15.73 5.83 16.03
C SER A 46 16.36 6.05 14.64
N GLU A 47 16.55 7.30 14.24
CA GLU A 47 17.05 7.70 12.92
C GLU A 47 18.56 7.47 12.76
N THR A 48 19.31 7.52 13.86
CA THR A 48 20.77 7.31 13.87
C THR A 48 21.20 5.84 13.83
N LEU A 49 20.25 4.90 13.98
CA LEU A 49 20.49 3.46 14.00
C LEU A 49 20.09 2.76 12.70
N ALA A 50 19.45 3.47 11.77
CA ALA A 50 18.95 2.88 10.54
C ALA A 50 20.08 2.78 9.49
N GLU A 51 20.77 1.65 9.50
CA GLU A 51 21.55 1.19 8.35
C GLU A 51 20.59 0.45 7.39
N ASP A 52 20.82 0.64 6.08
CA ASP A 52 20.11 -0.04 4.97
C ASP A 52 18.72 0.53 4.60
N LEU A 53 18.71 1.70 3.96
CA LEU A 53 17.50 2.37 3.42
C LEU A 53 16.75 1.49 2.42
N GLU A 54 17.46 0.72 1.58
CA GLU A 54 16.85 -0.09 0.53
C GLU A 54 16.02 -1.23 1.13
N ARG A 55 16.62 -2.01 2.04
CA ARG A 55 15.90 -3.07 2.74
C ARG A 55 14.72 -2.54 3.55
N ARG A 56 14.90 -1.43 4.27
CA ARG A 56 13.80 -0.82 5.05
C ARG A 56 12.65 -0.32 4.17
N THR A 57 12.97 0.17 2.97
CA THR A 57 11.95 0.52 1.96
C THR A 57 11.19 -0.73 1.51
N ALA A 58 11.91 -1.81 1.21
CA ALA A 58 11.31 -3.07 0.78
C ALA A 58 10.45 -3.70 1.90
N GLU A 59 10.92 -3.66 3.15
CA GLU A 59 10.20 -4.13 4.34
C GLU A 59 8.87 -3.36 4.51
N MET A 60 8.89 -2.03 4.40
CA MET A 60 7.69 -1.18 4.43
C MET A 60 6.71 -1.51 3.31
N ILE A 61 7.18 -1.73 2.08
CA ILE A 61 6.32 -2.08 0.94
C ILE A 61 5.69 -3.47 1.14
N SER A 62 6.47 -4.46 1.59
CA SER A 62 5.98 -5.81 1.89
C SER A 62 4.94 -5.78 3.00
N PHE A 63 5.19 -5.05 4.08
CA PHE A 63 4.22 -4.86 5.17
C PHE A 63 2.95 -4.17 4.68
N SER A 64 3.06 -3.13 3.85
CA SER A 64 1.91 -2.42 3.28
C SER A 64 0.99 -3.39 2.52
N ALA A 65 1.57 -4.21 1.63
CA ALA A 65 0.83 -5.20 0.86
C ALA A 65 0.21 -6.27 1.76
N TYR A 66 0.94 -6.74 2.77
CA TYR A 66 0.46 -7.72 3.72
C TYR A 66 -0.75 -7.23 4.50
N VAL A 67 -0.69 -6.03 5.08
CA VAL A 67 -1.81 -5.48 5.85
C VAL A 67 -3.04 -5.32 4.97
N ALA A 68 -2.90 -4.78 3.75
CA ALA A 68 -4.06 -4.59 2.87
C ALA A 68 -4.65 -5.90 2.33
N GLY A 69 -3.83 -6.93 2.12
CA GLY A 69 -4.26 -8.20 1.56
C GLY A 69 -4.74 -9.22 2.59
N ALA A 70 -4.07 -9.29 3.73
CA ALA A 70 -4.29 -10.29 4.77
C ALA A 70 -5.33 -9.85 5.81
N SER A 71 -5.67 -8.56 5.88
CA SER A 71 -6.81 -8.10 6.67
C SER A 71 -8.10 -8.62 6.01
N GLN A 72 -8.54 -9.83 6.31
CA GLN A 72 -9.71 -10.45 5.67
C GLN A 72 -10.58 -11.09 6.72
N ARG A 73 -11.90 -11.11 6.50
CA ARG A 73 -12.83 -11.77 7.41
C ARG A 73 -12.99 -13.24 7.05
N PRO A 74 -12.76 -14.18 7.99
CA PRO A 74 -13.00 -15.59 7.75
C PRO A 74 -14.42 -15.85 7.20
N ALA A 75 -14.51 -16.75 6.22
CA ALA A 75 -15.76 -17.14 5.53
C ALA A 75 -16.47 -16.04 4.70
N ARG A 76 -15.84 -14.88 4.48
CA ARG A 76 -16.30 -13.87 3.51
C ARG A 76 -15.41 -13.90 2.27
N LYS A 77 -15.95 -13.47 1.13
CA LYS A 77 -15.14 -13.31 -0.10
C LYS A 77 -14.07 -12.24 0.13
N GLY A 78 -12.87 -12.48 -0.41
CA GLY A 78 -11.75 -11.56 -0.28
C GLY A 78 -12.05 -10.20 -0.90
N LYS A 79 -11.74 -9.12 -0.19
CA LYS A 79 -12.01 -7.75 -0.62
C LYS A 79 -10.99 -6.77 -0.07
N ILE A 80 -10.75 -5.68 -0.79
CA ILE A 80 -9.79 -4.66 -0.38
C ILE A 80 -10.51 -3.52 0.35
N ASP A 81 -9.92 -3.09 1.46
CA ASP A 81 -10.37 -1.90 2.19
C ASP A 81 -9.93 -0.61 1.49
N PHE A 82 -10.83 0.36 1.40
CA PHE A 82 -10.61 1.63 0.72
C PHE A 82 -9.43 2.42 1.31
N PHE A 83 -9.25 2.38 2.64
CA PHE A 83 -8.17 3.09 3.31
C PHE A 83 -6.87 2.29 3.30
N LEU A 84 -6.91 0.98 3.54
CA LEU A 84 -5.70 0.14 3.48
C LEU A 84 -5.15 0.01 2.05
N MET A 85 -5.98 0.19 1.02
CA MET A 85 -5.49 0.35 -0.34
C MET A 85 -4.46 1.48 -0.43
N TYR A 86 -4.70 2.65 0.21
CA TYR A 86 -3.78 3.79 0.14
C TYR A 86 -2.41 3.52 0.77
N VAL A 87 -2.37 2.64 1.79
CA VAL A 87 -1.13 2.14 2.39
C VAL A 87 -0.24 1.50 1.32
N VAL A 88 -0.83 0.68 0.43
CA VAL A 88 -0.12 0.04 -0.69
C VAL A 88 0.15 1.01 -1.83
N THR A 89 -0.85 1.75 -2.32
CA THR A 89 -0.69 2.58 -3.53
C THR A 89 0.32 3.71 -3.34
N SER A 90 0.52 4.19 -2.12
CA SER A 90 1.52 5.22 -1.81
C SER A 90 2.93 4.65 -1.56
N SER A 91 3.06 3.35 -1.27
CA SER A 91 4.35 2.72 -0.94
C SER A 91 5.35 2.76 -2.10
N ILE A 92 4.87 2.64 -3.35
CA ILE A 92 5.71 2.67 -4.57
C ILE A 92 6.54 3.94 -4.69
N PHE A 93 6.06 5.07 -4.16
CA PHE A 93 6.78 6.35 -4.27
C PHE A 93 8.08 6.37 -3.48
N PHE A 94 8.25 5.47 -2.50
CA PHE A 94 9.51 5.34 -1.77
C PHE A 94 10.61 4.68 -2.59
N SER A 95 10.27 3.79 -3.54
CA SER A 95 11.24 3.24 -4.49
C SER A 95 11.91 4.32 -5.36
N ILE A 96 11.24 5.46 -5.56
CA ILE A 96 11.72 6.57 -6.38
C ILE A 96 12.30 7.68 -5.51
N THR A 97 11.58 8.09 -4.45
CA THR A 97 12.01 9.14 -3.51
C THR A 97 13.35 8.79 -2.88
N ASN A 98 13.57 7.52 -2.53
CA ASN A 98 14.81 7.10 -1.89
C ASN A 98 16.02 7.08 -2.82
N LYS A 99 15.81 7.18 -4.14
CA LYS A 99 16.86 7.33 -5.15
C LYS A 99 17.22 8.80 -5.43
N GLN A 100 16.51 9.75 -4.84
CA GLN A 100 16.75 11.18 -5.07
C GLN A 100 17.92 11.68 -4.22
N SER A 101 19.05 11.97 -4.85
CA SER A 101 20.26 12.45 -4.16
C SER A 101 20.15 13.87 -3.60
N TRP A 102 19.20 14.67 -4.11
CA TRP A 102 18.92 16.01 -3.61
C TRP A 102 18.18 16.00 -2.27
N ILE A 103 17.61 14.86 -1.85
CA ILE A 103 17.03 14.66 -0.53
C ILE A 103 18.11 14.02 0.36
N ALA A 104 18.40 14.63 1.51
CA ALA A 104 19.44 14.13 2.39
C ALA A 104 19.11 12.69 2.85
N MET A 105 20.13 11.86 3.06
CA MET A 105 19.95 10.45 3.46
C MET A 105 19.11 10.33 4.73
N LYS A 106 19.39 11.16 5.74
CA LYS A 106 18.63 11.21 6.99
C LYS A 106 17.13 11.49 6.77
N ASP A 107 16.80 12.34 5.80
CA ASP A 107 15.41 12.73 5.52
C ASP A 107 14.70 11.60 4.76
N ARG A 108 15.41 10.90 3.84
CA ARG A 108 14.88 9.69 3.19
C ARG A 108 14.57 8.57 4.18
N LEU A 109 15.48 8.32 5.13
CA LEU A 109 15.26 7.36 6.21
C LEU A 109 14.05 7.74 7.08
N ARG A 110 13.95 9.01 7.46
CA ARG A 110 12.81 9.54 8.21
C ARG A 110 11.50 9.38 7.46
N LEU A 111 11.46 9.65 6.16
CA LEU A 111 10.23 9.48 5.37
C LEU A 111 9.75 8.01 5.36
N VAL A 112 10.66 7.03 5.24
CA VAL A 112 10.29 5.59 5.29
C VAL A 112 9.72 5.22 6.66
N GLU A 113 10.34 5.71 7.72
CA GLU A 113 9.91 5.47 9.09
C GLU A 113 8.54 6.13 9.38
N TRP A 114 8.34 7.37 8.94
CA TRP A 114 7.05 8.07 9.02
C TRP A 114 5.96 7.38 8.22
N LYS A 115 6.29 6.84 7.04
CA LYS A 115 5.35 6.05 6.25
C LYS A 115 4.87 4.82 7.02
N GLY A 116 5.78 4.06 7.62
CA GLY A 116 5.40 2.90 8.44
C GLY A 116 4.49 3.28 9.61
N ARG A 117 4.74 4.43 10.27
CA ARG A 117 3.87 4.94 11.34
C ARG A 117 2.48 5.33 10.84
N LEU A 118 2.41 6.01 9.70
CA LEU A 118 1.14 6.40 9.09
C LEU A 118 0.32 5.15 8.72
N ASP A 119 0.98 4.12 8.21
CA ASP A 119 0.35 2.83 7.87
C ASP A 119 -0.24 2.16 9.11
N LEU A 120 0.48 2.15 10.24
CA LEU A 120 -0.02 1.63 11.51
C LEU A 120 -1.19 2.46 12.05
N ALA A 121 -1.17 3.79 11.89
CA ALA A 121 -2.30 4.64 12.27
C ALA A 121 -3.54 4.33 11.43
N PHE A 122 -3.38 4.06 10.13
CA PHE A 122 -4.48 3.66 9.25
C PHE A 122 -5.00 2.26 9.54
N TYR A 123 -4.12 1.32 9.90
CA TYR A 123 -4.52 0.01 10.39
C TYR A 123 -5.39 0.13 11.66
N ALA A 124 -4.98 0.96 12.62
CA ALA A 124 -5.78 1.24 13.80
C ALA A 124 -7.10 1.95 13.48
N PHE A 125 -7.08 2.90 12.54
CA PHE A 125 -8.27 3.58 12.06
C PHE A 125 -9.29 2.61 11.44
N CYS A 126 -8.82 1.55 10.79
CA CYS A 126 -9.66 0.49 10.24
C CYS A 126 -10.13 -0.53 11.30
N CYS A 127 -10.02 -0.20 12.60
CA CYS A 127 -10.35 -1.04 13.74
C CYS A 127 -9.47 -2.29 13.90
N CYS A 128 -8.18 -2.19 13.56
CA CYS A 128 -7.18 -3.25 13.77
C CYS A 128 -7.67 -4.63 13.27
N PRO A 129 -8.05 -4.77 11.98
CA PRO A 129 -8.58 -6.02 11.47
C PRO A 129 -7.62 -7.19 11.72
N ASP A 130 -8.17 -8.36 12.00
CA ASP A 130 -7.38 -9.58 12.13
C ASP A 130 -6.60 -9.87 10.84
N ILE A 131 -5.38 -10.36 11.00
CA ILE A 131 -4.47 -10.64 9.90
C ILE A 131 -4.47 -12.15 9.61
N CYS A 132 -4.84 -12.53 8.39
CA CYS A 132 -4.93 -13.90 7.88
C CYS A 132 -4.11 -14.03 6.59
N SER A 133 -2.90 -14.59 6.71
CA SER A 133 -2.01 -14.80 5.54
C SER A 133 -2.64 -15.74 4.52
N GLU A 134 -3.38 -16.73 5.01
CA GLU A 134 -4.04 -17.77 4.24
C GLU A 134 -5.00 -17.15 3.23
N ALA A 135 -5.62 -16.01 3.55
CA ALA A 135 -6.52 -15.32 2.63
C ALA A 135 -5.82 -14.84 1.35
N ILE A 136 -4.51 -14.56 1.39
CA ILE A 136 -3.71 -14.27 0.19
C ILE A 136 -3.22 -15.57 -0.44
N ILE A 137 -2.69 -16.50 0.38
CA ILE A 137 -2.04 -17.73 -0.10
C ILE A 137 -3.03 -18.63 -0.85
N GLU A 138 -4.24 -18.75 -0.31
CA GLU A 138 -5.32 -19.61 -0.83
C GLU A 138 -6.30 -18.85 -1.74
N TYR A 139 -6.03 -17.57 -2.03
CA TYR A 139 -6.90 -16.78 -2.90
C TYR A 139 -7.07 -17.45 -4.26
N TYR A 140 -8.33 -17.55 -4.67
CA TYR A 140 -8.75 -18.12 -5.94
C TYR A 140 -9.99 -17.37 -6.46
N ASP A 141 -10.01 -17.12 -7.76
CA ASP A 141 -11.16 -16.55 -8.48
C ASP A 141 -11.09 -16.98 -9.95
N ASP A 142 -12.16 -17.58 -10.47
CA ASP A 142 -12.20 -18.18 -11.82
C ASP A 142 -11.80 -17.20 -12.93
N PHE A 143 -12.10 -15.91 -12.75
CA PHE A 143 -11.80 -14.90 -13.76
C PHE A 143 -10.32 -14.51 -13.76
N THR A 144 -9.74 -14.30 -12.58
CA THR A 144 -8.37 -13.79 -12.43
C THR A 144 -7.29 -14.88 -12.30
N GLU A 145 -7.67 -16.14 -12.06
CA GLU A 145 -6.74 -17.23 -11.75
C GLU A 145 -5.63 -17.44 -12.80
N GLU A 146 -5.96 -17.37 -14.09
CA GLU A 146 -4.99 -17.60 -15.16
C GLU A 146 -4.32 -16.30 -15.65
N MET A 147 -4.61 -15.16 -15.01
CA MET A 147 -4.06 -13.88 -15.44
C MET A 147 -2.65 -13.66 -14.91
N ASP A 148 -1.69 -13.52 -15.82
CA ASP A 148 -0.38 -12.96 -15.53
C ASP A 148 -0.44 -11.43 -15.34
N TRP A 149 0.69 -10.82 -14.98
CA TRP A 149 0.78 -9.36 -14.80
C TRP A 149 0.32 -8.57 -16.03
N LYS A 150 0.66 -9.01 -17.24
CA LYS A 150 0.32 -8.30 -18.48
C LYS A 150 -1.18 -8.36 -18.74
N GLN A 151 -1.80 -9.50 -18.51
CA GLN A 151 -3.25 -9.70 -18.62
C GLN A 151 -3.99 -8.88 -17.56
N LEU A 152 -3.50 -8.85 -16.31
CA LEU A 152 -4.06 -8.00 -15.25
C LEU A 152 -4.03 -6.52 -15.63
N TYR A 153 -2.90 -6.01 -16.15
CA TYR A 153 -2.81 -4.61 -16.60
C TYR A 153 -3.77 -4.31 -17.75
N ALA A 154 -3.91 -5.23 -18.71
CA ALA A 154 -4.85 -5.05 -19.81
C ALA A 154 -6.32 -5.10 -19.36
N ALA A 155 -6.62 -5.89 -18.33
CA ALA A 155 -7.96 -6.01 -17.76
C ALA A 155 -8.33 -4.79 -16.92
N VAL A 156 -7.47 -4.36 -15.98
CA VAL A 156 -7.76 -3.24 -15.07
C VAL A 156 -7.96 -1.92 -15.82
N ASN A 157 -7.27 -1.72 -16.95
CA ASN A 157 -7.47 -0.52 -17.80
C ASN A 157 -8.87 -0.41 -18.42
N LYS A 158 -9.69 -1.46 -18.35
CA LYS A 158 -11.08 -1.47 -18.81
C LYS A 158 -12.08 -1.20 -17.69
N GLU A 159 -11.64 -1.24 -16.44
CA GLU A 159 -12.48 -1.00 -15.27
C GLU A 159 -12.62 0.51 -15.01
N HIS A 160 -13.78 0.91 -14.51
CA HIS A 160 -14.03 2.30 -14.11
C HIS A 160 -14.05 2.41 -12.58
N ASP A 161 -12.94 2.87 -11.99
CA ASP A 161 -12.75 2.98 -10.54
C ASP A 161 -11.84 4.16 -10.13
N ASP A 162 -11.70 5.18 -10.97
CA ASP A 162 -10.73 6.28 -10.80
C ASP A 162 -9.26 5.81 -10.70
N GLY A 163 -8.98 4.62 -11.25
CA GLY A 163 -7.65 4.02 -11.36
C GLY A 163 -7.10 3.47 -10.04
N HIS A 164 -7.93 3.29 -9.03
CA HIS A 164 -7.53 2.80 -7.71
C HIS A 164 -6.88 1.40 -7.77
N VAL A 165 -7.55 0.44 -8.42
CA VAL A 165 -7.04 -0.92 -8.62
C VAL A 165 -5.80 -0.90 -9.52
N ALA A 166 -5.77 -0.04 -10.55
CA ALA A 166 -4.60 0.08 -11.41
C ALA A 166 -3.36 0.57 -10.63
N LYS A 167 -3.53 1.56 -9.75
CA LYS A 167 -2.48 2.05 -8.83
C LYS A 167 -2.06 0.94 -7.86
N PHE A 168 -3.02 0.16 -7.36
CA PHE A 168 -2.77 -0.93 -6.41
C PHE A 168 -1.94 -2.06 -7.04
N ILE A 169 -2.37 -2.59 -8.19
CA ILE A 169 -1.66 -3.63 -8.95
C ILE A 169 -0.25 -3.15 -9.31
N ARG A 170 -0.12 -1.89 -9.77
CA ARG A 170 1.18 -1.29 -10.09
C ARG A 170 2.11 -1.24 -8.87
N ALA A 171 1.59 -0.86 -7.69
CA ALA A 171 2.36 -0.82 -6.46
C ALA A 171 2.81 -2.22 -6.00
N LEU A 172 1.94 -3.24 -6.14
CA LEU A 172 2.29 -4.63 -5.84
C LEU A 172 3.39 -5.16 -6.73
N ARG A 173 3.35 -4.86 -8.04
CA ARG A 173 4.43 -5.26 -8.95
C ARG A 173 5.77 -4.64 -8.58
N ASN A 174 5.77 -3.37 -8.18
CA ASN A 174 6.97 -2.73 -7.63
C ASN A 174 7.42 -3.41 -6.32
N GLY A 175 6.48 -3.81 -5.47
CA GLY A 175 6.76 -4.53 -4.23
C GLY A 175 7.42 -5.88 -4.45
N GLU A 176 6.93 -6.67 -5.40
CA GLU A 176 7.54 -7.94 -5.83
C GLU A 176 9.01 -7.73 -6.21
N GLU A 177 9.30 -6.69 -7.01
CA GLU A 177 10.67 -6.39 -7.44
C GLU A 177 11.56 -5.87 -6.30
N ALA A 178 11.04 -5.00 -5.43
CA ALA A 178 11.77 -4.42 -4.32
C ALA A 178 12.06 -5.44 -3.20
N ALA A 179 11.13 -6.36 -2.94
CA ALA A 179 11.25 -7.36 -1.88
C ALA A 179 12.07 -8.58 -2.28
N LYS A 180 12.20 -8.87 -3.59
CA LYS A 180 12.77 -10.11 -4.12
C LYS A 180 14.11 -10.53 -3.49
N ALA A 181 15.01 -9.59 -3.25
CA ALA A 181 16.34 -9.87 -2.69
C ALA A 181 16.30 -10.30 -1.21
N TYR A 182 15.17 -10.09 -0.52
CA TYR A 182 15.01 -10.27 0.92
C TYR A 182 13.96 -11.33 1.28
N GLU A 183 13.27 -11.92 0.29
CA GLU A 183 12.29 -12.99 0.54
C GLU A 183 12.96 -14.27 1.07
N GLU A 184 14.27 -14.42 0.87
CA GLU A 184 15.10 -15.51 1.36
C GLU A 184 16.21 -15.01 2.31
N GLY A 185 16.87 -15.94 3.01
CA GLY A 185 18.02 -15.64 3.88
C GLY A 185 17.64 -14.99 5.22
N ILE A 186 18.59 -14.24 5.81
CA ILE A 186 18.49 -13.75 7.20
C ILE A 186 17.35 -12.75 7.43
N TRP A 187 16.89 -12.08 6.37
CA TRP A 187 15.83 -11.08 6.43
C TRP A 187 14.46 -11.65 6.08
N SER A 188 14.37 -12.89 5.59
CA SER A 188 13.14 -13.54 5.12
C SER A 188 11.97 -13.47 6.12
N ALA A 189 12.26 -13.51 7.43
CA ALA A 189 11.23 -13.43 8.47
C ALA A 189 10.54 -12.05 8.56
N TYR A 190 11.13 -10.99 8.02
CA TYR A 190 10.60 -9.63 8.03
C TYR A 190 9.76 -9.29 6.79
N PHE A 191 9.67 -10.21 5.82
CA PHE A 191 8.96 -10.02 4.56
C PHE A 191 7.75 -10.96 4.50
N PRO A 192 6.57 -10.54 4.97
CA PRO A 192 5.40 -11.43 5.05
C PRO A 192 4.79 -11.77 3.68
N VAL A 193 4.96 -10.91 2.66
CA VAL A 193 4.53 -11.19 1.28
C VAL A 193 5.71 -11.72 0.48
N LYS A 194 5.58 -12.90 -0.13
CA LYS A 194 6.64 -13.56 -0.90
C LYS A 194 6.10 -14.24 -2.16
N GLY A 195 6.95 -14.39 -3.17
CA GLY A 195 6.68 -15.21 -4.34
C GLY A 195 5.36 -14.86 -5.04
N ASP A 196 4.48 -15.84 -5.21
CA ASP A 196 3.20 -15.69 -5.92
C ASP A 196 2.15 -14.90 -5.13
N MET A 197 2.35 -14.64 -3.84
CA MET A 197 1.43 -13.83 -3.03
C MET A 197 1.21 -12.43 -3.62
N TRP A 198 2.25 -11.83 -4.23
CA TRP A 198 2.14 -10.52 -4.89
C TRP A 198 1.13 -10.54 -6.04
N LEU A 199 1.20 -11.59 -6.89
CA LEU A 199 0.30 -11.75 -8.02
C LEU A 199 -1.11 -12.14 -7.56
N LYS A 200 -1.23 -13.03 -6.57
CA LYS A 200 -2.52 -13.40 -5.97
C LYS A 200 -3.25 -12.20 -5.37
N LEU A 201 -2.52 -11.33 -4.67
CA LEU A 201 -3.12 -10.10 -4.13
C LEU A 201 -3.54 -9.13 -5.23
N ALA A 202 -2.79 -9.04 -6.33
CA ALA A 202 -3.19 -8.25 -7.50
C ALA A 202 -4.48 -8.81 -8.14
N ARG A 203 -4.57 -10.14 -8.28
CA ARG A 203 -5.77 -10.85 -8.74
C ARG A 203 -6.96 -10.60 -7.82
N MET A 204 -6.77 -10.67 -6.50
CA MET A 204 -7.78 -10.34 -5.49
C MET A 204 -8.35 -8.93 -5.65
N SER A 205 -7.48 -7.94 -5.86
CA SER A 205 -7.94 -6.56 -6.03
C SER A 205 -8.82 -6.37 -7.27
N LEU A 206 -8.50 -7.04 -8.39
CA LEU A 206 -9.32 -6.97 -9.60
C LEU A 206 -10.58 -7.83 -9.51
N GLY A 207 -10.46 -9.07 -9.02
CA GLY A 207 -11.59 -10.01 -8.88
C GLY A 207 -12.68 -9.45 -7.97
N SER A 208 -12.30 -8.79 -6.88
CA SER A 208 -13.26 -8.20 -5.91
C SER A 208 -13.92 -6.89 -6.36
N THR A 209 -13.39 -6.21 -7.37
CA THR A 209 -13.86 -4.87 -7.79
C THR A 209 -14.46 -4.82 -9.19
N ARG A 210 -14.14 -5.79 -10.04
CA ARG A 210 -14.57 -5.84 -11.44
C ARG A 210 -16.08 -5.83 -11.57
N GLY A 211 -16.60 -4.95 -12.43
CA GLY A 211 -18.04 -4.90 -12.73
C GLY A 211 -18.95 -4.53 -11.56
N MET A 212 -18.38 -4.24 -10.38
CA MET A 212 -19.14 -3.84 -9.20
C MET A 212 -19.52 -2.36 -9.27
N PRO A 213 -20.70 -1.98 -8.75
CA PRO A 213 -21.01 -0.58 -8.47
C PRO A 213 -19.96 0.05 -7.56
N VAL A 214 -19.71 1.36 -7.70
CA VAL A 214 -18.63 2.08 -7.01
C VAL A 214 -18.69 1.90 -5.49
N GLU A 215 -19.90 1.95 -4.94
CA GLU A 215 -20.21 1.79 -3.52
C GLU A 215 -19.99 0.37 -2.99
N LEU A 216 -19.81 -0.61 -3.89
CA LEU A 216 -19.57 -2.01 -3.55
C LEU A 216 -18.17 -2.49 -3.94
N LYS A 217 -17.33 -1.65 -4.55
CA LYS A 217 -15.95 -2.04 -4.90
C LYS A 217 -15.06 -2.26 -3.67
N TRP A 218 -15.28 -1.47 -2.63
CA TRP A 218 -14.39 -1.42 -1.47
C TRP A 218 -15.13 -1.74 -0.17
N ILE A 219 -14.40 -2.26 0.81
CA ILE A 219 -14.86 -2.23 2.20
C ILE A 219 -14.35 -0.94 2.83
N ILE A 220 -15.14 -0.34 3.73
CA ILE A 220 -14.73 0.86 4.45
C ILE A 220 -14.63 0.49 5.93
N GLY A 221 -13.40 0.35 6.42
CA GLY A 221 -13.11 -0.02 7.80
C GLY A 221 -13.31 -1.52 8.05
N MET A 222 -12.51 -2.36 7.42
CA MET A 222 -12.73 -3.81 7.43
C MET A 222 -12.56 -4.52 8.80
N GLY A 223 -12.07 -3.85 9.83
CA GLY A 223 -12.10 -4.37 11.21
C GLY A 223 -13.44 -4.15 11.91
N PHE A 224 -14.34 -3.33 11.37
CA PHE A 224 -15.68 -3.12 11.91
C PHE A 224 -16.64 -4.20 11.40
N ASP A 225 -17.47 -4.73 12.30
CA ASP A 225 -18.47 -5.73 11.93
C ASP A 225 -19.48 -5.21 10.91
N GLU A 226 -19.86 -3.93 11.06
CA GLU A 226 -20.80 -3.22 10.19
C GLU A 226 -20.31 -3.13 8.75
N ALA A 227 -18.99 -3.06 8.54
CA ALA A 227 -18.38 -2.98 7.21
C ALA A 227 -18.62 -4.26 6.38
N TRP A 228 -18.92 -5.39 7.05
CA TRP A 228 -19.23 -6.68 6.42
C TRP A 228 -20.74 -6.97 6.31
N ALA A 229 -21.60 -6.03 6.74
CA ALA A 229 -23.05 -6.13 6.53
C ALA A 229 -23.44 -5.88 5.07
N ILE A 230 -22.50 -5.42 4.24
CA ILE A 230 -22.66 -5.25 2.79
C ILE A 230 -22.93 -6.65 2.18
N PRO A 231 -23.96 -6.81 1.32
CA PRO A 231 -24.17 -8.06 0.60
C PRO A 231 -22.93 -8.38 -0.23
N ASP A 232 -22.38 -9.58 -0.06
CA ASP A 232 -21.43 -10.12 -1.02
C ASP A 232 -22.22 -10.28 -2.31
N LEU A 233 -22.04 -9.37 -3.27
CA LEU A 233 -22.60 -9.57 -4.59
C LEU A 233 -22.02 -10.89 -5.12
N GLU A 234 -22.91 -11.84 -5.38
CA GLU A 234 -22.61 -13.22 -5.79
C GLU A 234 -21.61 -13.31 -6.94
#